data_AF-A0A2G5U236-F1
#
_entry.id   AF-A0A2G5U236-F1
#
_cell.length_a   1.000
_cell.length_b   1.000
_cell.length_c   1.000
_cell.angle_alpha   90.00
_cell.angle_beta   90.00
_cell.angle_gamma   90.00
#
_symmetry.space_group_name_H-M   'P 1'
#
loop_
_entity.id
_entity.type
_entity.pdbx_description
1 polymer ?
#
loop_
_entity_poly.entity_id
_entity_poly.type
_entity_poly.pdbx_seq_one_letter_code
_entity_poly.pdbx_strand_id
1 'polypeptide(L)'
;MIGYLALTPAREIPAIRQFYFDNQEYYIAAATYNIIYYSLYVRCTGIVFLSLQRYFIITSPLSTFSLTIQNADNWKIILVYWATPTILSIVVLKDYDFHFNNVVDMTLIVDKSVTQRNTVMSLIVVSITCIVSSIAYGALFVFLRKNSSRLSQSLRREVHLAFQVLVLFLAFFAVFVFFASLNYLTQMQMVDWVYYIRGIYPMISGFLSYLNPYCILILNRDLFRQVIKSVRCQGYKGSEAQVSGIVSNTAKPTAGSTNLRGSGTTLAPKKVTFC
;
A
#
# COMPACT_ATOMS: atom_id res chain seq x y z
N MET A 1 -1.64 6.48 6.49
CA MET A 1 -1.24 7.77 5.90
C MET A 1 -1.82 8.96 6.69
N ILE A 2 -3.10 8.94 7.08
CA ILE A 2 -3.69 10.02 7.90
C ILE A 2 -2.98 10.20 9.25
N GLY A 3 -2.75 9.12 10.01
CA GLY A 3 -1.99 9.20 11.28
C GLY A 3 -0.56 9.71 11.10
N TYR A 4 0.05 9.46 9.94
CA TYR A 4 1.39 9.97 9.62
C TYR A 4 1.38 11.47 9.31
N LEU A 5 0.38 11.94 8.58
CA LEU A 5 0.18 13.37 8.29
C LEU A 5 -0.21 14.16 9.55
N ALA A 6 -1.04 13.57 10.42
CA ALA A 6 -1.40 14.17 11.69
C ALA A 6 -0.18 14.27 12.60
N LEU A 7 0.60 13.19 12.77
CA LEU A 7 1.66 13.17 13.77
C LEU A 7 2.94 13.86 13.33
N THR A 8 3.27 13.89 12.03
CA THR A 8 4.59 14.37 11.56
C THR A 8 4.54 15.80 10.99
N PRO A 9 3.93 16.08 9.82
CA PRO A 9 3.90 17.42 9.27
C PRO A 9 2.96 18.39 10.00
N ALA A 10 1.94 17.92 10.73
CA ALA A 10 1.06 18.84 11.48
C ALA A 10 1.76 19.54 12.65
N ARG A 11 2.95 19.07 13.05
CA ARG A 11 3.82 19.71 14.06
C ARG A 11 4.41 21.05 13.64
N GLU A 12 4.38 21.35 12.35
CA GLU A 12 4.81 22.65 11.84
C GLU A 12 3.75 23.74 12.06
N ILE A 13 2.52 23.36 12.39
CA ILE A 13 1.44 24.30 12.71
C ILE A 13 1.58 24.75 14.16
N PRO A 14 1.72 26.06 14.46
CA PRO A 14 1.98 26.55 15.82
C PRO A 14 0.97 26.09 16.87
N ALA A 15 -0.32 26.05 16.52
CA ALA A 15 -1.39 25.63 17.44
C ALA A 15 -1.31 24.12 17.79
N ILE A 16 -1.03 23.28 16.79
CA ILE A 16 -0.88 21.82 16.97
C ILE A 16 0.42 21.51 17.71
N ARG A 17 1.45 22.34 17.47
CA ARG A 17 2.75 22.22 18.11
C ARG A 17 2.67 22.40 19.61
N GLN A 18 1.99 23.44 20.07
CA GLN A 18 1.75 23.67 21.50
C GLN A 18 0.96 22.50 22.10
N PHE A 19 -0.12 22.07 21.43
CA PHE A 19 -0.93 20.95 21.89
C PHE A 19 -0.14 19.64 22.04
N TYR A 20 0.78 19.33 21.12
CA TYR A 20 1.63 18.13 21.22
C TYR A 20 2.69 18.21 22.30
N PHE A 21 3.22 19.41 22.57
CA PHE A 21 4.18 19.61 23.65
C PHE A 21 3.49 19.52 25.03
N ASP A 22 2.32 20.13 25.18
CA ASP A 22 1.54 20.11 26.43
C ASP A 22 1.01 18.70 26.74
N ASN A 23 0.73 17.88 25.71
CA ASN A 23 0.26 16.50 25.86
C ASN A 23 1.34 15.45 25.56
N GLN A 24 2.62 15.80 25.64
CA GLN A 24 3.70 14.87 25.30
C GLN A 24 3.75 13.62 26.20
N GLU A 25 3.28 13.74 27.44
CA GLU A 25 3.16 12.64 28.41
C GLU A 25 2.10 11.60 28.02
N TYR A 26 1.14 11.95 27.16
CA TYR A 26 0.09 11.05 26.68
C TYR A 26 0.53 10.21 25.46
N TYR A 27 1.77 9.72 25.44
CA TYR A 27 2.35 8.90 24.36
C TYR A 27 2.40 9.57 22.98
N ILE A 28 2.17 10.88 22.85
CA ILE A 28 2.18 11.57 21.54
C ILE A 28 3.59 11.55 20.92
N ALA A 29 4.62 11.73 21.75
CA ALA A 29 6.01 11.59 21.34
C ALA A 29 6.30 10.17 20.85
N ALA A 30 5.92 9.15 21.63
CA ALA A 30 6.06 7.74 21.26
C ALA A 30 5.32 7.40 19.97
N ALA A 31 4.06 7.81 19.85
CA ALA A 31 3.23 7.56 18.67
C ALA A 31 3.86 8.12 17.41
N THR A 32 4.47 9.31 17.49
CA THR A 32 5.06 9.92 16.30
C THR A 32 6.41 9.32 15.92
N TYR A 33 7.19 8.88 16.89
CA TYR A 33 8.39 8.11 16.57
C TYR A 33 8.02 6.76 15.94
N ASN A 34 7.05 6.07 16.54
CA ASN A 34 6.67 4.72 16.13
C ASN A 34 5.87 4.67 14.82
N ILE A 35 5.04 5.68 14.51
CA ILE A 35 4.22 5.71 13.27
C ILE A 35 5.10 5.69 12.01
N ILE A 36 6.32 6.21 12.11
CA ILE A 36 7.31 6.25 11.02
C ILE A 36 7.73 4.81 10.65
N TYR A 37 8.13 4.02 11.64
CA TYR A 37 8.52 2.61 11.44
C TYR A 37 7.32 1.72 11.14
N TYR A 38 6.19 1.95 11.81
CA TYR A 38 4.93 1.24 11.53
C TYR A 38 4.53 1.42 10.06
N SER A 39 4.58 2.66 9.57
CA SER A 39 4.29 2.95 8.16
C SER A 39 5.30 2.30 7.22
N LEU A 40 6.57 2.17 7.61
CA LEU A 40 7.57 1.46 6.82
C LEU A 40 7.19 -0.02 6.70
N TYR A 41 6.86 -0.67 7.81
CA TYR A 41 6.55 -2.11 7.85
C TYR A 41 5.28 -2.43 7.07
N VAL A 42 4.22 -1.63 7.20
CA VAL A 42 3.00 -1.76 6.39
C VAL A 42 3.31 -1.72 4.89
N ARG A 43 4.22 -0.84 4.46
CA ARG A 43 4.58 -0.76 3.03
C ARG A 43 5.45 -1.93 2.61
N CYS A 44 6.41 -2.35 3.43
CA CYS A 44 7.25 -3.52 3.16
C CYS A 44 6.40 -4.79 2.98
N THR A 45 5.50 -5.08 3.93
CA THR A 45 4.58 -6.22 3.83
C THR A 45 3.67 -6.08 2.61
N GLY A 46 3.21 -4.87 2.30
CA GLY A 46 2.41 -4.60 1.11
C GLY A 46 3.11 -4.91 -0.20
N ILE A 47 4.39 -4.54 -0.34
CA ILE A 47 5.18 -4.84 -1.54
C ILE A 47 5.40 -6.34 -1.68
N VAL A 48 5.75 -7.04 -0.60
CA VAL A 48 5.93 -8.49 -0.62
C VAL A 48 4.65 -9.19 -1.08
N PHE A 49 3.51 -8.87 -0.46
CA PHE A 49 2.24 -9.49 -0.81
C PHE A 49 1.82 -9.18 -2.25
N LEU A 50 1.96 -7.93 -2.71
CA LEU A 50 1.66 -7.57 -4.10
C LEU A 50 2.60 -8.28 -5.09
N SER A 51 3.88 -8.45 -4.74
CA SER A 51 4.86 -9.14 -5.58
C SER A 51 4.49 -10.62 -5.73
N LEU A 52 4.20 -11.28 -4.61
CA LEU A 52 3.80 -12.68 -4.58
C LEU A 52 2.47 -12.90 -5.30
N GLN A 53 1.45 -12.09 -5.01
CA GLN A 53 0.14 -12.17 -5.64
C GLN A 53 0.27 -12.12 -7.17
N ARG A 54 1.03 -11.17 -7.71
CA ARG A 54 1.24 -11.04 -9.16
C ARG A 54 2.02 -12.20 -9.74
N TYR A 55 3.06 -12.64 -9.05
CA TYR A 55 3.84 -13.79 -9.47
C TYR A 55 2.94 -15.03 -9.63
N PHE A 56 2.11 -15.34 -8.63
CA PHE A 56 1.22 -16.50 -8.67
C PHE A 56 0.12 -16.40 -9.73
N ILE A 57 -0.52 -15.23 -9.86
CA ILE A 57 -1.58 -15.02 -10.87
C ILE A 57 -1.01 -15.22 -12.29
N ILE A 58 0.19 -14.71 -12.56
CA ILE A 58 0.77 -14.74 -13.91
C ILE A 58 1.42 -16.09 -14.24
N THR A 59 2.12 -16.71 -13.29
CA THR A 59 2.86 -17.96 -13.55
C THR A 59 2.01 -19.22 -13.41
N SER A 60 1.00 -19.19 -12.53
CA SER A 60 0.16 -20.35 -12.24
C SER A 60 -1.27 -19.94 -11.87
N PRO A 61 -2.07 -19.46 -12.85
CA PRO A 61 -3.44 -18.99 -12.60
C PRO A 61 -4.38 -20.09 -12.07
N LEU A 62 -4.08 -21.36 -12.38
CA LEU A 62 -4.86 -22.53 -11.96
C LEU A 62 -4.36 -23.20 -10.67
N SER A 63 -3.32 -22.65 -10.02
CA SER A 63 -2.85 -23.22 -8.75
C SER A 63 -3.88 -23.01 -7.64
N THR A 64 -3.97 -23.96 -6.70
CA THR A 64 -4.87 -23.91 -5.55
C THR A 64 -4.69 -22.61 -4.74
N PHE A 65 -3.47 -22.08 -4.68
CA PHE A 65 -3.14 -20.84 -4.01
C PHE A 65 -3.74 -19.61 -4.73
N SER A 66 -3.60 -19.53 -6.06
CA SER A 66 -4.21 -18.48 -6.88
C SER A 66 -5.74 -18.49 -6.79
N LEU A 67 -6.35 -19.67 -6.79
CA LEU A 67 -7.80 -19.86 -6.61
C LEU A 67 -8.26 -19.45 -5.20
N THR A 68 -7.49 -19.79 -4.17
CA THR A 68 -7.80 -19.40 -2.79
C THR A 68 -7.76 -17.89 -2.61
N ILE A 69 -6.78 -17.20 -3.20
CA ILE A 69 -6.68 -15.73 -3.14
C ILE A 69 -7.82 -15.07 -3.90
N GLN A 70 -8.20 -15.60 -5.07
CA GLN A 70 -9.27 -15.04 -5.89
C GLN A 70 -10.67 -15.22 -5.26
N ASN A 71 -10.87 -16.32 -4.54
CA ASN A 71 -12.14 -16.64 -3.87
C ASN A 71 -12.18 -16.20 -2.40
N ALA A 72 -11.11 -15.61 -1.88
CA ALA A 72 -11.05 -15.15 -0.49
C ALA A 72 -11.92 -13.90 -0.28
N ASP A 73 -12.65 -13.88 0.83
CA ASP A 73 -13.40 -12.71 1.23
C ASP A 73 -12.46 -11.52 1.48
N ASN A 74 -12.86 -10.33 1.01
CA ASN A 74 -12.08 -9.09 1.16
C ASN A 74 -11.64 -8.84 2.61
N TRP A 75 -12.47 -9.18 3.59
CA TRP A 75 -12.14 -9.05 5.02
C TRP A 75 -10.92 -9.87 5.43
N LYS A 76 -10.77 -11.11 4.94
CA LYS A 76 -9.63 -11.98 5.29
C LYS A 76 -8.33 -11.41 4.74
N ILE A 77 -8.37 -10.88 3.52
CA ILE A 77 -7.21 -10.23 2.89
C ILE A 77 -6.80 -8.98 3.68
N ILE A 78 -7.78 -8.15 4.06
CA ILE A 78 -7.55 -6.98 4.91
C ILE A 78 -6.93 -7.41 6.24
N LEU A 79 -7.49 -8.41 6.91
CA LEU A 79 -6.98 -8.88 8.19
C LEU A 79 -5.52 -9.35 8.10
N VAL A 80 -5.16 -10.15 7.10
CA VAL A 80 -3.77 -10.61 6.90
C VAL A 80 -2.83 -9.43 6.60
N TYR A 81 -3.30 -8.48 5.79
CA TYR A 81 -2.53 -7.29 5.42
C TYR A 81 -2.21 -6.39 6.62
N TRP A 82 -3.13 -6.29 7.58
CA TRP A 82 -2.93 -5.49 8.79
C TRP A 82 -2.24 -6.26 9.91
N ALA A 83 -2.59 -7.53 10.12
CA ALA A 83 -1.99 -8.35 11.18
C ALA A 83 -0.48 -8.51 11.02
N THR A 84 -0.01 -8.75 9.79
CA THR A 84 1.42 -8.98 9.51
C THR A 84 2.31 -7.79 9.94
N PRO A 85 2.08 -6.54 9.49
CA PRO A 85 2.86 -5.40 9.95
C PRO A 85 2.63 -5.07 11.41
N THR A 86 1.43 -5.31 11.98
CA THR A 86 1.20 -5.11 13.42
C THR A 86 2.08 -6.03 14.25
N ILE A 87 2.17 -7.32 13.91
CA ILE A 87 3.03 -8.29 14.60
C ILE A 87 4.50 -7.86 14.53
N LEU A 88 4.98 -7.45 13.35
CA LEU A 88 6.35 -6.94 13.19
C LEU A 88 6.60 -5.67 14.01
N SER A 89 5.58 -4.81 14.16
CA SER A 89 5.69 -3.54 14.86
C SER A 89 5.66 -3.65 16.38
N ILE A 90 5.21 -4.79 16.95
CA ILE A 90 5.21 -5.01 18.42
C ILE A 90 6.61 -4.80 19.01
N VAL A 91 7.67 -5.17 18.28
CA VAL A 91 9.06 -5.01 18.71
C VAL A 91 9.44 -3.53 18.86
N VAL A 92 8.95 -2.67 17.97
CA VAL A 92 9.23 -1.22 17.97
C VAL A 92 8.35 -0.46 18.96
N LEU A 93 7.13 -0.95 19.21
CA LEU A 93 6.17 -0.34 20.13
C LEU A 93 6.48 -0.56 21.62
N LYS A 94 7.52 -1.33 21.96
CA LYS A 94 7.83 -1.71 23.34
C LYS A 94 8.38 -0.55 24.18
N ASP A 95 9.07 0.40 23.57
CA ASP A 95 9.60 1.57 24.29
C ASP A 95 8.61 2.74 24.20
N TYR A 96 8.46 3.48 25.30
CA TYR A 96 7.54 4.61 25.40
C TYR A 96 8.17 5.88 25.96
N ASP A 97 9.41 5.81 26.47
CA ASP A 97 10.12 6.94 27.08
C ASP A 97 10.74 7.85 26.00
N PHE A 98 9.89 8.64 25.34
CA PHE A 98 10.29 9.62 24.34
C PHE A 98 9.77 11.01 24.71
N HIS A 99 10.61 12.03 24.52
CA HIS A 99 10.28 13.41 24.89
C HIS A 99 10.65 14.39 23.79
N PHE A 100 10.00 15.56 23.76
CA PHE A 100 10.40 16.66 22.88
C PHE A 100 11.41 17.56 23.59
N ASN A 101 12.41 18.04 22.86
CA ASN A 101 13.43 18.93 23.42
C ASN A 101 12.82 20.27 23.88
N ASN A 102 12.19 21.00 22.94
CA ASN A 102 11.59 22.30 23.18
C ASN A 102 10.35 22.49 22.30
N VAL A 103 9.45 23.41 22.68
CA VAL A 103 8.26 23.79 21.89
C VAL A 103 8.66 24.29 20.49
N VAL A 104 9.79 24.99 20.38
CA VAL A 104 10.25 25.60 19.12
C VAL A 104 10.88 24.57 18.19
N ASP A 105 11.81 23.76 18.70
CA ASP A 105 12.56 22.81 17.87
C ASP A 105 11.82 21.49 17.65
N MET A 106 10.94 21.07 18.58
CA MET A 106 10.14 19.84 18.48
C MET A 106 10.97 18.57 18.16
N THR A 107 12.27 18.63 18.42
CA THR A 107 13.20 17.54 18.14
C THR A 107 12.94 16.42 19.13
N LEU A 108 12.73 15.22 18.60
CA LEU A 108 12.33 14.06 19.38
C LEU A 108 13.59 13.43 19.98
N ILE A 109 13.76 13.60 21.29
CA ILE A 109 14.89 13.05 22.04
C ILE A 109 14.59 11.58 22.29
N VAL A 110 15.47 10.72 21.78
CA VAL A 110 15.38 9.27 21.90
C VAL A 110 16.72 8.73 22.35
N ASP A 111 16.71 7.74 23.23
CA ASP A 111 17.92 7.04 23.59
C ASP A 111 18.61 6.44 22.33
N LYS A 112 19.94 6.55 22.31
CA LYS A 112 20.78 6.03 21.22
C LYS A 112 20.60 4.52 21.07
N SER A 113 20.45 3.80 22.18
CA SER A 113 20.27 2.35 22.20
C SER A 113 18.97 1.91 21.47
N VAL A 114 17.87 2.61 21.74
CA VAL A 114 16.56 2.41 21.10
C VAL A 114 16.62 2.76 19.61
N THR A 115 17.24 3.90 19.28
CA THR A 115 17.39 4.34 17.89
C THR A 115 18.21 3.35 17.06
N GLN A 116 19.31 2.84 17.60
CA GLN A 116 20.15 1.85 16.93
C GLN A 116 19.39 0.53 16.71
N ARG A 117 18.70 0.02 17.74
CA ARG A 117 17.90 -1.20 17.64
C ARG A 117 16.82 -1.10 16.55
N ASN A 118 16.05 -0.01 16.54
CA ASN A 118 14.97 0.18 15.57
C ASN A 118 15.50 0.37 14.14
N THR A 119 16.66 1.02 13.99
CA THR A 119 17.33 1.19 12.70
C THR A 119 17.82 -0.14 12.14
N VAL A 120 18.48 -0.98 12.95
CA VAL A 120 18.94 -2.30 12.54
C VAL A 120 17.77 -3.21 12.18
N MET A 121 16.71 -3.24 13.00
CA MET A 121 15.51 -4.03 12.70
C MET A 121 14.85 -3.59 11.39
N SER A 122 14.75 -2.28 11.16
CA SER A 122 14.23 -1.74 9.91
C SER A 122 15.08 -2.11 8.71
N LEU A 123 16.41 -2.06 8.85
CA LEU A 123 17.32 -2.49 7.81
C LEU A 123 17.12 -3.98 7.47
N ILE A 124 16.96 -4.85 8.47
CA ILE A 124 16.69 -6.28 8.27
C ILE A 124 15.37 -6.49 7.51
N VAL A 125 14.28 -5.87 7.98
CA VAL A 125 12.95 -6.01 7.35
C VAL A 125 12.96 -5.52 5.91
N VAL A 126 13.60 -4.38 5.64
CA VAL A 126 13.73 -3.83 4.29
C VAL A 126 14.60 -4.75 3.41
N SER A 127 15.72 -5.26 3.94
CA SER A 127 16.59 -6.20 3.21
C SER A 127 15.85 -7.47 2.79
N ILE A 128 15.13 -8.10 3.70
CA ILE A 128 14.33 -9.31 3.42
C ILE A 128 13.27 -9.00 2.37
N THR A 129 12.58 -7.87 2.52
CA THR A 129 11.59 -7.40 1.54
C THR A 129 12.22 -7.26 0.15
N CYS A 130 13.43 -6.68 0.07
CA CYS A 130 14.13 -6.52 -1.20
C CYS A 130 14.54 -7.85 -1.84
N ILE A 131 15.03 -8.79 -1.05
CA ILE A 131 15.42 -10.12 -1.54
C ILE A 131 14.19 -10.86 -2.08
N VAL A 132 13.12 -10.96 -1.29
CA VAL A 132 11.89 -11.66 -1.67
C VAL A 132 11.27 -11.04 -2.92
N SER A 133 11.19 -9.71 -2.97
CA SER A 133 10.63 -8.99 -4.11
C SER A 133 11.49 -9.15 -5.37
N SER A 134 12.82 -9.11 -5.24
CA SER A 134 13.74 -9.31 -6.38
C SER A 134 13.63 -10.71 -6.96
N ILE A 135 13.51 -11.74 -6.11
CA ILE A 135 13.32 -13.13 -6.55
C ILE A 135 11.98 -13.28 -7.28
N ALA A 136 10.88 -12.79 -6.69
CA ALA A 136 9.56 -12.88 -7.28
C ALA A 136 9.48 -12.15 -8.64
N TYR A 137 10.00 -10.92 -8.71
CA TYR A 137 10.02 -10.14 -9.96
C TYR A 137 11.01 -10.68 -10.99
N GLY A 138 12.18 -11.15 -10.56
CA GLY A 138 13.14 -11.80 -11.45
C GLY A 138 12.54 -13.04 -12.11
N ALA A 139 11.89 -13.90 -11.33
CA ALA A 139 11.20 -15.08 -11.83
C ALA A 139 10.04 -14.70 -12.77
N LEU A 140 9.26 -13.68 -12.42
CA LEU A 140 8.19 -13.16 -13.27
C LEU A 140 8.73 -12.64 -14.61
N PHE A 141 9.80 -11.86 -14.59
CA PHE A 141 10.41 -11.30 -15.79
C PHE A 141 10.96 -12.38 -16.74
N VAL A 142 11.62 -13.40 -16.20
CA VAL A 142 12.10 -14.56 -16.97
C VAL A 142 10.93 -15.29 -17.62
N PHE A 143 9.85 -15.53 -16.88
CA PHE A 143 8.64 -16.16 -17.42
C PHE A 143 7.99 -15.34 -18.54
N LEU A 144 7.87 -14.03 -18.36
CA LEU A 144 7.36 -13.12 -19.39
C LEU A 144 8.21 -13.15 -20.65
N ARG A 145 9.54 -13.07 -20.51
CA ARG A 145 10.45 -13.04 -21.67
C ARG A 145 10.35 -14.33 -22.47
N LYS A 146 10.22 -15.47 -21.79
CA LYS A 146 10.06 -16.79 -22.43
C LYS A 146 8.71 -16.96 -23.13
N ASN A 147 7.64 -16.33 -22.63
CA ASN A 147 6.27 -16.50 -23.14
C ASN A 147 5.71 -15.27 -23.87
N SER A 148 6.54 -14.27 -24.18
CA SER A 148 6.12 -12.95 -24.68
C SER A 148 5.24 -13.01 -25.94
N SER A 149 5.52 -13.96 -26.85
CA SER A 149 4.77 -14.15 -28.10
C SER A 149 3.37 -14.72 -27.91
N ARG A 150 3.04 -15.31 -26.74
CA ARG A 150 1.76 -15.96 -26.45
C ARG A 150 0.92 -15.22 -25.39
N LEU A 151 1.29 -13.99 -25.03
CA LEU A 151 0.57 -13.23 -24.00
C LEU A 151 -0.80 -12.76 -24.49
N SER A 152 -1.86 -13.19 -23.79
CA SER A 152 -3.23 -12.69 -23.99
C SER A 152 -3.35 -11.21 -23.62
N GLN A 153 -4.40 -10.55 -24.14
CA GLN A 153 -4.66 -9.14 -23.84
C GLN A 153 -4.97 -8.90 -22.35
N SER A 154 -5.62 -9.84 -21.66
CA SER A 154 -5.83 -9.75 -20.20
C SER A 154 -4.50 -9.81 -19.44
N LEU A 155 -3.59 -10.68 -19.86
CA LEU A 155 -2.29 -10.87 -19.21
C LEU A 155 -1.38 -9.65 -19.43
N ARG A 156 -1.44 -8.98 -20.59
CA ARG A 156 -0.73 -7.70 -20.81
C ARG A 156 -1.13 -6.62 -19.80
N ARG A 157 -2.41 -6.56 -19.41
CA ARG A 157 -2.89 -5.62 -18.38
C ARG A 157 -2.28 -5.94 -17.00
N GLU A 158 -2.17 -7.21 -16.67
CA GLU A 158 -1.54 -7.66 -15.42
C GLU A 158 -0.03 -7.39 -15.39
N VAL A 159 0.65 -7.56 -16.54
CA VAL A 159 2.07 -7.22 -16.71
C VAL A 159 2.31 -5.72 -16.52
N HIS A 160 1.48 -4.86 -17.10
CA HIS A 160 1.61 -3.42 -16.92
C HIS A 160 1.45 -3.02 -15.45
N LEU A 161 0.49 -3.67 -14.77
CA LEU A 161 0.28 -3.48 -13.34
C LEU A 161 1.47 -4.03 -12.52
N ALA A 162 2.16 -5.09 -12.98
CA ALA A 162 3.36 -5.59 -12.34
C ALA A 162 4.56 -4.65 -12.49
N PHE A 163 4.68 -3.99 -13.64
CA PHE A 163 5.67 -2.94 -13.87
C PHE A 163 5.49 -1.75 -12.90
N GLN A 164 4.25 -1.42 -12.54
CA GLN A 164 3.96 -0.42 -11.50
C GLN A 164 4.67 -0.75 -10.19
N VAL A 165 4.55 -1.99 -9.74
CA VAL A 165 5.10 -2.42 -8.46
C VAL A 165 6.61 -2.60 -8.55
N LEU A 166 7.17 -2.84 -9.74
CA LEU A 166 8.61 -2.75 -9.99
C LEU A 166 9.14 -1.31 -9.80
N VAL A 167 8.44 -0.30 -10.31
CA VAL A 167 8.79 1.11 -10.07
C VAL A 167 8.73 1.45 -8.58
N LEU A 168 7.70 0.97 -7.89
CA LEU A 168 7.60 1.11 -6.44
C LEU A 168 8.75 0.40 -5.71
N PHE A 169 9.12 -0.80 -6.16
CA PHE A 169 10.24 -1.57 -5.62
C PHE A 169 11.58 -0.83 -5.77
N LEU A 170 11.83 -0.20 -6.93
CA LEU A 170 13.00 0.65 -7.14
C LEU A 170 13.02 1.86 -6.19
N ALA A 171 11.88 2.50 -5.98
CA ALA A 171 11.77 3.59 -5.01
C ALA A 171 12.03 3.09 -3.56
N PHE A 172 11.67 1.84 -3.26
CA PHE A 172 11.99 1.18 -2.00
C PHE A 172 13.47 0.83 -1.84
N PHE A 173 14.18 0.57 -2.94
CA PHE A 173 15.63 0.40 -2.90
C PHE A 173 16.34 1.68 -2.43
N ALA A 174 15.82 2.87 -2.77
CA ALA A 174 16.34 4.12 -2.22
C ALA A 174 16.14 4.21 -0.69
N VAL A 175 15.03 3.68 -0.17
CA VAL A 175 14.79 3.58 1.29
C VAL A 175 15.76 2.60 1.94
N PHE A 176 16.06 1.48 1.28
CA PHE A 176 17.08 0.54 1.75
C PHE A 176 18.44 1.22 1.89
N VAL A 177 18.90 1.93 0.85
CA VAL A 177 20.16 2.69 0.88
C VAL A 177 20.13 3.71 2.01
N PHE A 178 19.02 4.43 2.18
CA PHE A 178 18.85 5.38 3.29
C PHE A 178 19.06 4.73 4.66
N PHE A 179 18.42 3.60 4.95
CA PHE A 179 18.59 2.91 6.24
C PHE A 179 19.97 2.28 6.40
N ALA A 180 20.59 1.81 5.31
CA ALA A 180 21.95 1.31 5.34
C ALA A 180 22.94 2.43 5.68
N SER A 181 22.79 3.60 5.05
CA SER A 181 23.56 4.81 5.37
C SER A 181 23.31 5.27 6.80
N LEU A 182 22.06 5.27 7.28
CA LEU A 182 21.73 5.64 8.67
C LEU A 182 22.40 4.69 9.68
N ASN A 183 22.37 3.39 9.40
CA ASN A 183 23.05 2.39 10.24
C ASN A 183 24.57 2.59 10.24
N TYR A 184 25.16 2.89 9.09
CA TYR A 184 26.59 3.20 8.96
C TYR A 184 26.98 4.46 9.76
N LEU A 185 26.21 5.54 9.64
CA LEU A 185 26.44 6.78 10.40
C LEU A 185 26.27 6.58 11.91
N THR A 186 25.34 5.71 12.32
CA THR A 186 25.14 5.34 13.73
C THR A 186 26.35 4.59 14.28
N GLN A 187 26.95 3.68 13.51
CA GLN A 187 28.17 2.96 13.90
C GLN A 187 29.39 3.88 14.01
N MET A 188 29.49 4.89 13.15
CA MET A 188 30.56 5.90 13.18
C MET A 188 30.39 6.96 14.28
N GLN A 189 29.36 6.84 15.15
CA GLN A 189 29.07 7.76 16.25
C GLN A 189 28.87 9.24 15.84
N MET A 190 28.55 9.51 14.57
CA MET A 190 28.30 10.85 14.04
C MET A 190 26.87 11.32 14.39
N VAL A 191 26.64 11.62 15.66
CA VAL A 191 25.30 11.87 16.23
C VAL A 191 24.53 12.99 15.54
N ASP A 192 25.19 14.09 15.16
CA ASP A 192 24.53 15.25 14.54
C ASP A 192 23.95 14.89 13.16
N TRP A 193 24.69 14.12 12.38
CA TRP A 193 24.25 13.62 11.09
C TRP A 193 23.11 12.62 11.20
N VAL A 194 23.11 11.79 12.23
CA VAL A 194 22.01 10.85 12.50
C VAL A 194 20.71 11.60 12.78
N TYR A 195 20.76 12.67 13.58
CA TYR A 195 19.59 13.52 13.83
C TYR A 195 19.10 14.22 12.56
N TYR A 196 20.01 14.81 11.78
CA TYR A 196 19.66 15.50 10.55
C TYR A 196 19.00 14.58 9.50
N ILE A 197 19.62 13.43 9.23
CA ILE A 197 19.12 12.45 8.26
C ILE A 197 17.76 11.89 8.69
N ARG A 198 17.58 11.65 10.00
CA ARG A 198 16.30 11.21 10.55
C ARG A 198 15.20 12.26 10.43
N GLY A 199 15.52 13.55 10.48
CA GLY A 199 14.58 14.64 10.20
C GLY A 199 14.10 14.68 8.74
N ILE A 200 14.92 14.20 7.81
CA ILE A 200 14.58 14.13 6.37
C ILE A 200 13.73 12.90 6.06
N TYR A 201 13.89 11.81 6.81
CA TYR A 201 13.18 10.55 6.55
C TYR A 201 11.66 10.72 6.41
N PRO A 202 10.98 11.50 7.27
CA PRO A 202 9.55 11.72 7.11
C PRO A 202 9.17 12.40 5.79
N MET A 203 10.01 13.27 5.24
CA MET A 203 9.72 13.88 3.95
C MET A 203 9.80 12.83 2.85
N ILE A 204 10.89 12.05 2.81
CA ILE A 204 11.08 10.96 1.83
C ILE A 204 9.94 9.94 1.93
N SER A 205 9.60 9.51 3.14
CA SER A 205 8.51 8.58 3.39
C SER A 205 7.15 9.15 2.99
N GLY A 206 6.94 10.46 3.13
CA GLY A 206 5.77 11.17 2.59
C GLY A 206 5.71 11.07 1.06
N PHE A 207 6.77 11.48 0.36
CA PHE A 207 6.86 11.44 -1.10
C PHE A 207 6.62 10.05 -1.68
N LEU A 208 7.21 9.01 -1.07
CA LEU A 208 7.00 7.62 -1.49
C LEU A 208 5.54 7.17 -1.37
N SER A 209 4.78 7.69 -0.40
CA SER A 209 3.36 7.39 -0.28
C SER A 209 2.54 7.96 -1.43
N TYR A 210 2.96 9.12 -1.97
CA TYR A 210 2.32 9.75 -3.12
C TYR A 210 2.66 9.05 -4.44
N LEU A 211 3.86 8.46 -4.57
CA LEU A 211 4.21 7.68 -5.76
C LEU A 211 3.22 6.53 -6.01
N ASN A 212 2.71 5.88 -4.95
CA ASN A 212 1.75 4.79 -5.08
C ASN A 212 0.51 5.13 -5.92
N PRO A 213 -0.34 6.12 -5.55
CA PRO A 213 -1.50 6.50 -6.34
C PRO A 213 -1.12 7.07 -7.71
N TYR A 214 -0.04 7.85 -7.85
CA TYR A 214 0.39 8.35 -9.16
C TYR A 214 0.80 7.23 -10.11
N CYS A 215 1.53 6.21 -9.61
CA CYS A 215 1.87 5.03 -10.38
C CYS A 215 0.62 4.25 -10.79
N ILE A 216 -0.38 4.07 -9.91
CA ILE A 216 -1.65 3.42 -10.28
C ILE A 216 -2.38 4.20 -11.36
N LEU A 217 -2.46 5.52 -11.21
CA LEU A 217 -3.22 6.40 -12.10
C LEU A 217 -2.58 6.51 -13.48
N ILE A 218 -1.25 6.66 -13.56
CA ILE A 218 -0.52 6.72 -14.83
C ILE A 218 -0.54 5.36 -15.54
N LEU A 219 -0.44 4.25 -14.78
CA LEU A 219 -0.32 2.93 -15.39
C LEU A 219 -1.65 2.24 -15.68
N ASN A 220 -2.76 2.65 -15.06
CA ASN A 220 -4.06 2.11 -15.40
C ASN A 220 -4.86 3.13 -16.20
N ARG A 221 -4.69 3.10 -17.53
CA ARG A 221 -5.34 4.04 -18.45
C ARG A 221 -6.88 3.98 -18.37
N ASP A 222 -7.44 2.84 -17.94
CA ASP A 222 -8.88 2.68 -17.72
C ASP A 222 -9.32 3.38 -16.43
N LEU A 223 -8.60 3.19 -15.33
CA LEU A 223 -8.86 3.92 -14.08
C LEU A 223 -8.61 5.41 -14.23
N PHE A 224 -7.54 5.82 -14.93
CA PHE A 224 -7.29 7.23 -15.27
C PHE A 224 -8.46 7.85 -16.01
N ARG A 225 -9.00 7.13 -17.01
CA ARG A 225 -10.13 7.60 -17.81
C ARG A 225 -11.42 7.63 -16.97
N GLN A 226 -11.61 6.72 -16.02
CA GLN A 226 -12.73 6.74 -15.07
C GLN A 226 -12.62 7.88 -14.06
N VAL A 227 -11.43 8.14 -13.51
CA VAL A 227 -11.17 9.26 -12.59
C VAL A 227 -11.35 10.59 -13.31
N ILE A 228 -10.80 10.75 -14.52
CA ILE A 228 -11.02 11.97 -15.33
C ILE A 228 -12.49 12.15 -15.70
N LYS A 229 -13.22 11.08 -16.02
CA LYS A 229 -14.67 11.17 -16.30
C LYS A 229 -15.46 11.55 -15.06
N SER A 230 -15.07 11.05 -13.89
CA SER A 230 -15.68 11.40 -12.59
C SER A 230 -15.40 12.85 -12.23
N VAL A 231 -14.18 13.34 -12.45
CA VAL A 231 -13.78 14.74 -12.23
C VAL A 231 -14.39 15.69 -13.27
N ARG A 232 -14.61 15.23 -14.51
CA ARG A 232 -15.28 16.01 -15.59
C ARG A 232 -16.81 15.87 -15.60
N CYS A 233 -17.41 15.21 -14.61
CA CYS A 233 -18.86 14.95 -14.53
C CYS A 233 -19.47 14.41 -15.83
N GLN A 234 -18.71 13.65 -16.63
CA GLN A 234 -19.25 12.98 -17.80
C GLN A 234 -19.86 11.66 -17.35
N GLY A 235 -21.20 11.61 -17.33
CA GLY A 235 -21.99 10.46 -16.89
C GLY A 235 -21.46 9.12 -17.40
N TYR A 236 -21.47 8.14 -16.50
CA TYR A 236 -21.10 6.75 -16.76
C TYR A 236 -22.01 6.17 -17.86
N LYS A 237 -21.59 6.30 -19.13
CA LYS A 237 -22.14 5.45 -20.19
C LYS A 237 -21.53 4.07 -19.98
N GLY A 238 -22.34 3.16 -19.44
CA GLY A 238 -22.00 1.75 -19.27
C GLY A 238 -21.47 1.21 -20.59
N SER A 239 -20.21 0.80 -20.59
CA SER A 239 -19.67 -0.04 -21.66
C SER A 239 -19.69 -1.44 -21.08
N GLU A 240 -20.56 -2.27 -21.64
CA GLU A 240 -20.65 -3.71 -21.42
C GLU A 240 -19.25 -4.32 -21.56
N ALA A 241 -18.56 -4.50 -20.44
CA ALA A 241 -17.47 -5.45 -20.37
C ALA A 241 -18.12 -6.83 -20.39
N GLN A 242 -17.94 -7.54 -21.50
CA GLN A 242 -18.30 -8.94 -21.68
C GLN A 242 -17.97 -9.73 -20.40
N VAL A 243 -19.00 -10.09 -19.65
CA VAL A 243 -18.97 -11.21 -18.71
C VAL A 243 -19.08 -12.46 -19.59
N SER A 244 -17.93 -12.93 -20.07
CA SER A 244 -17.80 -14.25 -20.67
C SER A 244 -17.12 -15.16 -19.65
N GLY A 245 -17.86 -16.14 -19.13
CA GLY A 245 -17.28 -17.25 -18.39
C GLY A 245 -18.20 -17.89 -17.35
N ILE A 246 -18.84 -18.99 -17.76
CA ILE A 246 -19.31 -20.14 -16.95
C ILE A 246 -20.82 -20.21 -16.60
N VAL A 247 -21.57 -20.72 -17.59
CA VAL A 247 -22.52 -21.87 -17.58
C VAL A 247 -23.50 -22.06 -16.42
N SER A 248 -24.79 -22.19 -16.77
CA SER A 248 -25.66 -23.28 -16.28
C SER A 248 -26.78 -23.55 -17.30
N ASN A 249 -26.70 -24.72 -17.95
CA ASN A 249 -27.81 -25.33 -18.69
C ASN A 249 -28.96 -25.63 -17.73
N THR A 250 -30.21 -25.37 -18.13
CA THR A 250 -31.33 -26.25 -17.77
C THR A 250 -32.35 -26.25 -18.92
N ALA A 251 -32.74 -27.46 -19.30
CA ALA A 251 -33.63 -27.77 -20.40
C ALA A 251 -35.08 -27.29 -20.17
N LYS A 252 -35.74 -27.04 -21.31
CA LYS A 252 -37.17 -26.84 -21.62
C LYS A 252 -38.17 -27.60 -20.72
N PRO A 253 -39.44 -27.13 -20.58
CA PRO A 253 -40.41 -27.32 -21.68
C PRO A 253 -41.42 -26.20 -21.97
N THR A 254 -41.87 -26.24 -23.21
CA THR A 254 -42.97 -25.55 -23.88
C THR A 254 -44.33 -25.80 -23.23
N ALA A 255 -45.13 -24.75 -23.00
CA ALA A 255 -46.60 -24.78 -22.99
C ALA A 255 -47.13 -23.35 -23.24
N GLY A 256 -48.15 -23.21 -24.09
CA GLY A 256 -48.59 -21.94 -24.65
C GLY A 256 -49.71 -21.18 -23.91
N SER A 257 -50.24 -20.19 -24.62
CA SER A 257 -51.52 -19.48 -24.45
C SER A 257 -51.52 -18.10 -23.74
N THR A 258 -51.61 -17.07 -24.59
CA THR A 258 -52.53 -15.91 -24.58
C THR A 258 -52.81 -15.04 -23.32
N ASN A 259 -52.54 -13.74 -23.52
CA ASN A 259 -53.34 -12.53 -23.22
C ASN A 259 -53.30 -11.79 -21.85
N LEU A 260 -53.28 -10.44 -22.02
CA LEU A 260 -53.84 -9.35 -21.21
C LEU A 260 -53.05 -8.69 -20.06
N ARG A 261 -52.62 -7.44 -20.35
CA ARG A 261 -52.89 -6.17 -19.63
C ARG A 261 -52.43 -6.05 -18.16
N GLY A 262 -51.50 -5.12 -17.89
CA GLY A 262 -51.24 -4.68 -16.51
C GLY A 262 -50.16 -3.61 -16.37
N SER A 263 -50.59 -2.42 -16.00
CA SER A 263 -49.87 -1.17 -15.74
C SER A 263 -48.58 -1.29 -14.90
N GLY A 264 -47.59 -0.46 -15.23
CA GLY A 264 -46.31 -0.40 -14.54
C GLY A 264 -46.33 0.33 -13.19
N THR A 265 -45.28 0.07 -12.41
CA THR A 265 -44.52 1.06 -11.60
C THR A 265 -43.37 0.32 -10.92
N THR A 266 -42.18 0.37 -11.52
CA THR A 266 -40.95 -0.13 -10.90
C THR A 266 -40.38 0.97 -10.01
N LEU A 267 -40.46 0.80 -8.69
CA LEU A 267 -39.73 1.64 -7.74
C LEU A 267 -38.23 1.40 -7.93
N ALA A 268 -37.53 2.40 -8.44
CA ALA A 268 -36.08 2.44 -8.51
C ALA A 268 -35.47 2.60 -7.10
N PRO A 269 -34.44 1.84 -6.72
CA PRO A 269 -33.65 2.16 -5.55
C PRO A 269 -32.82 3.42 -5.84
N LYS A 270 -32.97 4.44 -4.98
CA LYS A 270 -32.19 5.68 -4.98
C LYS A 270 -30.69 5.36 -5.03
N LYS A 271 -30.03 5.71 -6.14
CA LYS A 271 -28.58 5.87 -6.19
C LYS A 271 -28.21 7.08 -5.35
N VAL A 272 -27.44 6.85 -4.28
CA VAL A 272 -26.71 7.91 -3.58
C VAL A 272 -25.61 8.37 -4.54
N THR A 273 -25.81 9.54 -5.13
CA THR A 273 -24.80 10.25 -5.90
C THR A 273 -23.98 11.07 -4.92
N PHE A 274 -22.73 10.68 -4.68
CA PHE A 274 -21.73 11.62 -4.19
C PHE A 274 -21.21 12.39 -5.42
N CYS A 275 -21.73 13.60 -5.59
CA CYS A 275 -21.01 14.71 -6.22
C CYS A 275 -20.69 15.69 -5.09
#